data_AF-A0A4U2ZXA4-F1
#
_entry.id   AF-A0A4U2ZXA4-F1
#
_cell.length_a   1.000
_cell.length_b   1.000
_cell.length_c   1.000
_cell.angle_alpha   90.00
_cell.angle_beta   90.00
_cell.angle_gamma   90.00
#
_symmetry.space_group_name_H-M   'P 1'
#
loop_
_entity.id
_entity.type
_entity.pdbx_description
1 polymer ?
#
loop_
_entity_poly.entity_id
_entity_poly.type
_entity_poly.pdbx_seq_one_letter_code
_entity_poly.pdbx_strand_id
1 'polypeptide(L)'
;FVQTKQLGNLLSYLTHIGNLYLGEGETDKVIPPADCHILEIAENESVITIHIYGKRLEKFKVYIPTEEKNVYMCETKYISYNS
;
A
#
# COMPACT_ATOMS: atom_id res chain seq x y z
N PHE A 1 -0.09 6.09 -4.33
CA PHE A 1 1.26 6.70 -4.23
C PHE A 1 2.14 6.13 -5.31
N VAL A 2 3.08 6.94 -5.81
CA VAL A 2 4.12 6.49 -6.75
C VAL A 2 5.47 6.76 -6.12
N GLN A 3 6.37 5.79 -6.19
CA GLN A 3 7.76 6.01 -5.82
C GLN A 3 8.44 6.84 -6.93
N THR A 4 8.83 8.07 -6.60
CA THR A 4 9.45 8.99 -7.56
C THR A 4 10.97 9.07 -7.39
N LYS A 5 11.51 8.67 -6.23
CA LYS A 5 12.95 8.64 -5.97
C LYS A 5 13.35 7.58 -4.92
N GLN A 6 14.54 7.00 -5.06
CA GLN A 6 15.22 6.25 -4.01
C GLN A 6 16.26 7.17 -3.35
N LEU A 7 16.19 7.37 -2.03
CA LEU A 7 17.05 8.30 -1.29
C LEU A 7 18.21 7.61 -0.56
N GLY A 8 18.20 6.28 -0.50
CA GLY A 8 19.23 5.43 0.07
C GLY A 8 18.80 3.97 0.01
N ASN A 9 19.54 3.04 0.62
CA ASN A 9 19.21 1.62 0.52
C ASN A 9 17.81 1.26 1.07
N LEU A 10 17.35 2.00 2.08
CA LEU A 10 16.06 1.75 2.74
C LEU A 10 15.10 2.93 2.66
N LEU A 11 15.49 4.07 2.09
CA LEU A 11 14.66 5.27 2.05
C LEU A 11 14.10 5.53 0.65
N SER A 12 12.79 5.75 0.59
CA SER A 12 12.04 6.01 -0.64
C SER A 12 11.24 7.30 -0.52
N TYR A 13 11.22 8.09 -1.59
CA TYR A 13 10.33 9.24 -1.70
C TYR A 13 9.06 8.81 -2.42
N LEU A 14 7.92 8.93 -1.74
CA LEU A 14 6.61 8.59 -2.27
C LEU A 14 5.78 9.85 -2.50
N THR A 15 5.21 9.97 -3.68
CA THR A 15 4.30 11.06 -4.03
C THR A 15 2.86 10.54 -3.98
N HIS A 16 2.01 11.22 -3.21
CA HIS A 16 0.56 11.01 -3.25
C HIS A 16 0.02 11.49 -4.60
N ILE A 17 -0.80 10.68 -5.25
CA ILE A 17 -1.30 10.95 -6.61
C ILE A 17 -2.81 11.12 -6.68
N GLY A 18 -3.52 10.89 -5.57
CA GLY A 18 -4.98 10.90 -5.53
C GLY A 18 -5.54 9.91 -4.51
N ASN A 19 -6.85 10.03 -4.31
CA ASN A 19 -7.64 9.18 -3.43
C ASN A 19 -8.62 8.36 -4.27
N LEU A 20 -8.97 7.20 -3.73
CA LEU A 20 -10.05 6.36 -4.23
C LEU A 20 -11.01 6.12 -3.06
N TYR A 21 -12.30 6.16 -3.34
CA TYR A 21 -13.36 5.88 -2.38
C TYR A 21 -14.18 4.71 -2.92
N LEU A 22 -14.45 3.72 -2.07
CA LEU A 22 -15.24 2.54 -2.42
C LEU A 22 -16.37 2.35 -1.41
N GLY A 23 -17.57 2.20 -1.93
CA GLY A 23 -18.75 1.82 -1.18
C GLY A 23 -18.99 0.31 -1.15
N GLU A 24 -20.10 -0.10 -0.54
CA GLU A 24 -20.52 -1.49 -0.49
C GLU A 24 -20.75 -2.06 -1.90
N GLY A 25 -20.17 -3.23 -2.18
CA GLY A 25 -20.32 -3.92 -3.46
C GLY A 25 -19.49 -3.34 -4.61
N GLU A 26 -18.80 -2.22 -4.39
CA GLU A 26 -17.90 -1.63 -5.38
C GLU A 26 -16.56 -2.36 -5.41
N THR A 27 -15.89 -2.27 -6.56
CA THR A 27 -14.58 -2.88 -6.77
C THR A 27 -13.67 -1.90 -7.49
N ASP A 28 -12.37 -2.01 -7.24
CA ASP A 28 -11.36 -1.34 -8.03
C ASP A 28 -10.07 -2.18 -8.08
N LYS A 29 -9.09 -1.67 -8.81
CA LYS A 29 -7.80 -2.29 -9.03
C LYS A 29 -6.68 -1.31 -8.71
N VAL A 30 -5.62 -1.87 -8.13
CA VAL A 30 -4.37 -1.19 -7.88
C VAL A 30 -3.28 -1.95 -8.65
N ILE A 31 -2.61 -1.26 -9.58
CA ILE A 31 -1.63 -1.87 -10.49
C ILE A 31 -0.34 -1.04 -10.55
N PRO A 32 0.83 -1.67 -10.79
CA PRO A 32 2.07 -0.95 -11.03
C PRO A 32 1.93 0.05 -12.20
N PRO A 33 2.61 1.20 -12.15
CA PRO A 33 3.60 1.62 -11.15
C PRO A 33 3.00 2.33 -9.91
N ALA A 34 1.67 2.45 -9.82
CA ALA A 34 0.98 3.13 -8.73
C ALA A 34 0.33 2.13 -7.77
N ASP A 35 1.12 1.16 -7.29
CA ASP A 35 0.62 0.04 -6.47
C ASP A 35 0.72 0.27 -4.94
N CYS A 36 1.38 1.36 -4.52
CA CYS A 36 1.51 1.74 -3.12
C CYS A 36 0.30 2.57 -2.67
N HIS A 37 -0.40 2.15 -1.62
CA HIS A 37 -1.59 2.81 -1.11
C HIS A 37 -1.73 2.60 0.40
N ILE A 38 -2.56 3.43 1.02
CA ILE A 38 -3.01 3.31 2.41
C ILE A 38 -4.51 3.04 2.33
N LEU A 39 -5.00 2.12 3.16
CA LEU A 39 -6.42 1.89 3.34
C LEU A 39 -6.85 2.54 4.65
N GLU A 40 -7.89 3.36 4.58
CA GLU A 40 -8.49 4.03 5.73
C GLU A 40 -9.98 3.73 5.73
N ILE A 41 -10.54 3.58 6.93
CA ILE A 41 -11.98 3.42 7.14
C ILE A 41 -12.52 4.67 7.83
N ALA A 42 -13.82 4.92 7.68
CA ALA A 42 -14.45 5.99 8.45
C ALA A 42 -14.42 5.67 9.96
N GLU A 43 -14.45 6.72 10.78
CA GLU A 43 -14.46 6.57 12.23
C GLU A 43 -15.68 5.77 12.71
N ASN A 44 -15.45 4.87 13.66
CA ASN A 44 -16.48 4.00 14.26
C ASN A 44 -17.15 3.00 13.30
N GLU A 45 -16.56 2.74 12.13
CA GLU A 45 -17.03 1.69 11.24
C GLU A 45 -16.23 0.39 11.40
N SER A 46 -16.82 -0.70 10.92
CA SER A 46 -16.14 -1.99 10.74
C SER A 46 -16.39 -2.45 9.32
N VAL A 47 -15.32 -2.57 8.54
CA VAL A 47 -15.38 -2.85 7.10
C VAL A 47 -14.58 -4.11 6.81
N ILE A 48 -15.10 -4.93 5.90
CA ILE A 48 -14.39 -6.11 5.38
C ILE A 48 -14.19 -5.89 3.88
N THR A 49 -12.95 -6.03 3.41
CA THR A 49 -12.60 -6.02 2.01
C THR A 49 -12.04 -7.38 1.59
N ILE A 50 -12.31 -7.78 0.35
CA ILE A 50 -11.74 -9.00 -0.23
C ILE A 50 -10.73 -8.59 -1.30
N HIS A 51 -9.46 -8.99 -1.10
CA HIS A 51 -8.37 -8.65 -2.00
C HIS A 51 -8.03 -9.86 -2.87
N ILE A 52 -8.13 -9.69 -4.19
CA ILE A 52 -7.78 -10.72 -5.17
C ILE A 52 -6.51 -10.30 -5.88
N TYR A 53 -5.49 -11.15 -5.82
CA TYR A 53 -4.21 -10.93 -6.48
C TYR A 53 -4.02 -11.90 -7.64
N GLY A 54 -3.46 -11.42 -8.76
CA GLY A 54 -3.21 -12.23 -9.96
C GLY A 54 -2.15 -13.33 -9.78
N LYS A 55 -1.48 -13.38 -8.62
CA LYS A 55 -0.55 -14.43 -8.21
C LYS A 55 -0.54 -14.57 -6.70
N ARG A 56 -0.03 -15.68 -6.20
CA ARG A 56 0.23 -15.88 -4.76
C ARG A 56 1.21 -14.81 -4.25
N LEU A 57 0.86 -14.13 -3.17
CA LEU A 57 1.71 -13.13 -2.55
C LEU A 57 2.75 -13.81 -1.65
N GLU A 58 3.99 -13.81 -2.07
CA GLU A 58 5.09 -14.35 -1.25
C GLU A 58 5.71 -13.29 -0.35
N LYS A 59 5.73 -12.04 -0.82
CA LYS A 59 6.30 -10.88 -0.13
C LYS A 59 5.72 -9.59 -0.67
N PHE A 60 5.77 -8.53 0.14
CA PHE A 60 5.39 -7.17 -0.25
C PHE A 60 6.26 -6.15 0.49
N LYS A 61 6.29 -4.92 -0.02
CA LYS A 61 6.98 -3.81 0.62
C LYS A 61 6.02 -3.04 1.51
N VAL A 62 6.48 -2.66 2.70
CA VAL A 62 5.80 -1.75 3.62
C VAL A 62 6.61 -0.46 3.69
N TYR A 63 5.93 0.67 3.57
CA TYR A 63 6.53 1.99 3.66
C TYR A 63 6.10 2.64 4.97
N ILE A 64 7.07 2.82 5.87
CA ILE A 64 6.86 3.37 7.21
C ILE A 64 7.19 4.87 7.16
N PRO A 65 6.26 5.77 7.54
CA PRO A 65 6.50 7.21 7.50
C PRO A 65 7.65 7.60 8.43
N THR A 66 8.47 8.54 7.99
CA THR A 66 9.51 9.18 8.81
C THR A 66 9.06 10.57 9.27
N GLU A 67 9.91 11.27 10.02
CA GLU A 67 9.68 12.68 10.36
C GLU A 67 9.72 13.60 9.13
N GLU A 68 10.40 13.20 8.05
CA GLU A 68 10.47 13.97 6.82
C GLU A 68 9.28 13.67 5.90
N LYS A 69 8.62 14.73 5.45
CA LYS A 69 7.45 14.64 4.57
C LYS A 69 7.78 13.87 3.29
N ASN A 70 6.90 12.95 2.91
CA ASN A 70 7.01 12.09 1.73
C ASN A 70 8.20 11.12 1.73
N VAL A 71 8.97 11.05 2.82
CA VAL A 71 10.08 10.12 2.98
C VAL A 71 9.65 8.97 3.86
N TYR A 72 9.85 7.76 3.33
CA TYR A 72 9.43 6.53 3.97
C TYR A 72 10.60 5.54 4.03
N MET A 73 10.68 4.84 5.16
CA MET A 73 11.52 3.66 5.29
C MET A 73 10.81 2.47 4.65
N CYS A 74 11.51 1.73 3.79
CA CYS A 74 10.98 0.59 3.07
C CYS A 74 11.47 -0.71 3.71
N GLU A 75 10.54 -1.55 4.12
CA GLU A 75 10.81 -2.91 4.59
C GLU A 75 10.15 -3.93 3.66
N THR A 76 10.77 -5.10 3.50
CA THR A 76 10.12 -6.24 2.84
C THR A 76 9.53 -7.17 3.89
N LYS A 77 8.24 -7.45 3.80
CA LYS A 77 7.55 -8.47 4.62
C LYS A 77 7.33 -9.71 3.77
N TYR A 78 7.55 -10.87 4.37
CA TYR A 78 7.32 -12.17 3.76
C TYR A 78 6.04 -12.77 4.33
N ILE A 79 5.25 -13.42 3.48
CA ILE A 79 4.00 -14.05 3.87
C ILE A 79 4.22 -15.54 4.03
N SER A 80 3.76 -16.07 5.16
CA SER A 80 3.57 -17.49 5.38
C SER A 80 2.09 -17.81 5.25
N TYR A 81 1.76 -18.90 4.57
CA TYR A 81 0.41 -19.40 4.48
C TYR A 81 0.29 -20.61 5.38
N ASN A 82 -0.72 -20.61 6.26
CA ASN A 82 -1.08 -21.82 6.98
C ASN A 82 -1.66 -22.81 5.97
N SER A 83 -1.20 -24.06 6.06
CA SER A 83 -1.71 -25.21 5.31
C SER A 83 -3.00 -25.75 5.91
#